data_AF-A0A820HX83-F1
#
_entry.id   AF-A0A820HX83-F1
#
_cell.length_a   1.000
_cell.length_b   1.000
_cell.length_c   1.000
_cell.angle_alpha   90.00
_cell.angle_beta   90.00
_cell.angle_gamma   90.00
#
_symmetry.space_group_name_H-M   'P 1'
#
loop_
_entity.id
_entity.type
_entity.pdbx_description
1 polymer ?
#
loop_
_entity_poly.entity_id
_entity_poly.type
_entity_poly.pdbx_seq_one_letter_code
_entity_poly.pdbx_strand_id
1 'polypeptide(L)' 'MLVCWKGGSSPIHNHAGSDCLMTILRGVIREIKYHTPNTKHNIEKLDIKQIMELHEGEVHLINDRGYLFEHDDV' A
#
# COMPACT_ATOMS: atom_id res chain seq x y z
N MET A 1 -14.11 2.42 -7.22
CA MET A 1 -13.28 1.73 -8.23
C MET A 1 -13.18 0.26 -7.85
N LEU A 2 -13.06 -0.67 -8.80
CA LEU A 2 -12.77 -2.08 -8.54
C LEU A 2 -11.40 -2.41 -9.15
N VAL A 3 -10.53 -3.08 -8.40
CA VAL A 3 -9.22 -3.54 -8.84
C VAL A 3 -9.20 -5.06 -8.77
N CYS A 4 -8.78 -5.72 -9.84
CA CYS A 4 -8.68 -7.18 -9.90
C CYS A 4 -7.24 -7.57 -10.20
N TRP A 5 -6.66 -8.38 -9.33
CA TRP A 5 -5.31 -8.89 -9.46
C TRP A 5 -5.32 -10.27 -10.13
N LYS A 6 -4.22 -10.60 -10.82
CA LYS A 6 -3.96 -11.94 -11.37
C LYS A 6 -2.58 -12.41 -10.90
N GLY A 7 -2.19 -12.04 -9.67
CA GLY A 7 -0.82 -11.99 -9.20
C GLY A 7 -0.11 -10.67 -9.52
N GLY A 8 0.98 -10.42 -8.79
CA GLY A 8 1.86 -9.25 -8.95
C GLY A 8 1.72 -8.21 -7.84
N SER A 9 2.42 -7.09 -8.00
CA SER A 9 2.42 -5.95 -7.07
C SER A 9 2.12 -4.63 -7.78
N SER A 10 1.54 -3.67 -7.05
CA SER A 10 1.53 -2.28 -7.51
C SER A 10 2.93 -1.67 -7.46
N PRO A 11 3.20 -0.61 -8.22
CA PRO A 11 4.30 0.30 -7.87
C PRO A 11 4.14 0.87 -6.46
N ILE A 12 5.24 1.27 -5.84
CA ILE A 12 5.20 2.05 -4.59
C ILE A 12 4.64 3.45 -4.90
N HIS A 13 3.57 3.84 -4.21
CA HIS A 13 2.87 5.10 -4.50
C HIS A 13 2.24 5.74 -3.26
N ASN A 14 1.71 6.95 -3.45
CA ASN A 14 0.83 7.63 -2.51
C ASN A 14 -0.55 7.83 -3.15
N HIS A 15 -1.50 8.37 -2.39
CA HIS A 15 -2.88 8.66 -2.79
C HIS A 15 -3.11 10.17 -3.04
N ALA A 16 -2.04 10.89 -3.37
CA ALA A 16 -2.04 12.34 -3.64
C ALA A 16 -2.76 13.20 -2.58
N GLY A 17 -2.62 12.85 -1.30
CA GLY A 17 -3.20 13.55 -0.16
C GLY A 17 -4.69 13.24 0.10
N SER A 18 -5.27 12.31 -0.64
CA SER A 18 -6.66 11.87 -0.44
C SER A 18 -6.74 10.70 0.53
N ASP A 19 -7.84 10.60 1.28
CA ASP A 19 -8.15 9.41 2.05
C ASP A 19 -8.68 8.31 1.13
N CYS A 20 -8.09 7.12 1.20
CA CYS A 20 -8.49 5.95 0.42
C CYS A 20 -9.07 4.89 1.36
N LEU A 21 -10.29 4.42 1.06
CA LEU A 21 -10.89 3.27 1.73
C LEU A 21 -10.86 2.08 0.79
N MET A 22 -10.20 1.01 1.21
CA MET A 22 -10.07 -0.22 0.45
C MET A 22 -10.74 -1.37 1.20
N THR A 23 -11.50 -2.20 0.50
CA THR A 23 -12.05 -3.44 1.06
C THR A 23 -11.66 -4.64 0.19
N ILE A 24 -11.34 -5.76 0.84
CA ILE A 24 -10.98 -6.98 0.14
C ILE A 24 -12.25 -7.77 -0.14
N LEU A 25 -12.65 -7.82 -1.40
CA LEU A 25 -13.86 -8.55 -1.81
C LEU A 25 -13.62 -10.05 -1.96
N ARG A 26 -12.38 -10.45 -2.29
CA ARG A 26 -11.97 -11.85 -2.45
C ARG A 26 -10.45 -11.97 -2.42
N GLY A 27 -9.92 -13.05 -1.86
CA GLY A 27 -8.48 -13.31 -1.73
C GLY A 27 -7.84 -12.59 -0.54
N VAL A 28 -6.53 -12.42 -0.62
CA VAL A 28 -5.72 -11.73 0.40
C VAL A 28 -4.80 -10.74 -0.29
N ILE A 29 -4.72 -9.52 0.25
CA ILE A 29 -3.77 -8.51 -0.22
C ILE A 29 -2.77 -8.24 0.89
N ARG A 30 -1.49 -8.33 0.57
CA ARG A 30 -0.43 -7.84 1.45
C ARG A 30 -0.16 -6.38 1.14
N GLU A 31 -0.34 -5.51 2.12
CA GLU A 31 0.08 -4.11 2.05
C GLU A 31 1.43 -3.92 2.75
N ILE A 32 2.37 -3.30 2.05
CA ILE A 32 3.63 -2.84 2.62
C ILE A 32 3.60 -1.32 2.70
N LYS A 33 3.78 -0.80 3.91
CA LYS A 33 3.82 0.62 4.22
C LYS A 33 5.25 1.08 4.43
N TYR A 34 5.68 2.09 3.70
CA TYR A 34 7.01 2.68 3.77
C TYR A 34 6.96 4.09 4.31
N HIS A 35 8.04 4.53 4.95
CA HIS A 35 8.24 5.95 5.24
C HIS A 35 8.51 6.72 3.95
N THR A 36 7.87 7.89 3.81
CA THR A 36 8.26 8.85 2.79
C THR A 36 9.69 9.34 3.10
N PRO A 37 10.59 9.36 2.12
CA PRO A 37 11.97 9.79 2.34
C PRO A 37 12.06 11.27 2.69
N ASN A 38 12.89 11.59 3.69
CA ASN A 38 13.10 12.98 4.14
C ASN A 38 14.19 13.73 3.35
N THR A 39 14.96 13.07 2.49
CA THR A 39 16.10 13.69 1.78
C THR A 39 16.07 13.41 0.27
N LYS A 40 16.56 14.38 -0.52
CA LYS A 40 16.69 14.30 -1.99
C LYS A 40 17.89 13.46 -2.47
N HIS A 41 18.46 12.61 -1.62
CA HIS A 41 19.59 11.77 -2.02
C HIS A 41 19.12 10.52 -2.75
N ASN A 42 20.01 9.87 -3.51
CA ASN A 42 19.71 8.61 -4.17
C ASN A 42 19.26 7.59 -3.13
N ILE A 43 17.97 7.27 -3.15
CA ILE A 43 17.36 6.34 -2.20
C ILE A 43 17.54 4.96 -2.77
N GLU A 44 18.54 4.25 -2.27
CA GLU A 44 18.76 2.85 -2.68
C GLU A 44 17.70 1.93 -2.06
N LYS A 45 17.11 2.31 -0.92
CA LYS A 45 16.09 1.51 -0.23
C LYS A 45 15.14 2.37 0.61
N LEU A 46 13.86 2.00 0.60
CA LEU A 46 12.83 2.60 1.46
C LEU A 46 12.71 1.85 2.79
N ASP A 47 12.51 2.61 3.86
CA ASP A 47 12.30 2.05 5.20
C ASP A 47 10.87 1.55 5.36
N ILE A 48 10.73 0.24 5.53
CA ILE A 48 9.44 -0.41 5.81
C ILE A 48 9.00 -0.03 7.21
N LYS A 49 7.83 0.60 7.31
CA LYS A 49 7.13 0.85 8.57
C LYS A 49 6.36 -0.37 9.03
N GLN A 50 5.64 -1.01 8.11
CA GLN A 50 4.70 -2.07 8.44
C GLN A 50 4.45 -2.96 7.22
N ILE A 51 4.23 -4.24 7.48
CA ILE A 51 3.69 -5.21 6.52
C ILE A 51 2.44 -5.77 7.16
N MET A 52 1.35 -5.86 6.40
CA MET A 52 0.10 -6.43 6.86
C MET A 52 -0.60 -7.21 5.77
N GLU A 53 -1.33 -8.26 6.16
CA GLU A 53 -2.22 -9.02 5.28
C GLU A 53 -3.66 -8.60 5.56
N LEU A 54 -4.38 -8.26 4.50
CA LEU A 54 -5.77 -7.86 4.51
C LEU A 54 -6.60 -8.99 3.91
N HIS A 55 -7.58 -9.47 4.67
CA HIS A 55 -8.40 -10.62 4.31
C HIS A 55 -9.80 -10.23 3.83
N GLU A 56 -10.51 -11.17 3.20
CA GLU A 56 -11.87 -10.97 2.70
C GLU A 56 -12.80 -10.34 3.75
N GLY A 57 -13.51 -9.28 3.33
CA GLY A 57 -14.44 -8.53 4.17
C GLY A 57 -13.79 -7.44 5.02
N GLU A 58 -12.46 -7.40 5.16
CA GLU A 58 -11.80 -6.32 5.88
C GLU A 58 -11.85 -5.01 5.11
N VAL A 59 -11.89 -3.90 5.85
CA VAL A 59 -11.85 -2.54 5.32
C VAL A 59 -10.67 -1.82 5.93
N HIS A 60 -9.84 -1.22 5.09
CA HIS A 60 -8.66 -0.48 5.49
C HIS A 60 -8.73 0.98 5.05
N LEU A 61 -8.27 1.88 5.91
CA LEU A 61 -8.09 3.30 5.61
C LEU A 61 -6.61 3.58 5.32
N ILE A 62 -6.34 4.10 4.14
CA ILE A 62 -5.02 4.49 3.69
C ILE A 62 -4.96 6.02 3.60
N ASN A 63 -3.91 6.60 4.17
CA ASN A 63 -3.63 8.03 4.09
C ASN A 63 -2.12 8.31 3.98
N ASP A 64 -1.80 9.39 3.29
CA ASP A 64 -0.44 9.74 2.87
C ASP A 64 0.37 10.49 3.93
N ARG A 65 0.06 10.33 5.22
CA ARG A 65 0.67 11.11 6.33
C ARG A 65 2.16 10.77 6.55
N GLY A 66 3.00 11.06 5.57
CA GLY A 66 4.41 10.70 5.50
C GLY A 66 4.65 9.25 5.06
N TYR A 67 3.73 8.62 4.33
CA TYR A 67 3.84 7.20 3.97
C TYR A 67 3.60 6.94 2.48
N LEU A 68 4.22 5.86 2.00
CA LEU A 68 4.02 5.26 0.68
C LEU A 68 3.55 3.81 0.85
N PHE A 69 2.91 3.26 -0.17
CA PHE A 69 2.25 1.95 -0.12
C PHE A 69 2.55 1.12 -1.36
N GLU A 70 2.74 -0.18 -1.15
CA GLU A 70 2.74 -1.24 -2.17
C GLU A 70 1.69 -2.29 -1.78
N HIS A 71 0.95 -2.79 -2.76
CA HIS A 71 -0.08 -3.81 -2.59
C HIS A 71 0.25 -5.03 -3.44
N ASP A 72 0.37 -6.18 -2.80
CA ASP A 72 0.70 -7.47 -3.42
C ASP A 72 -0.47 -8.43 -3.30
N ASP A 73 -0.75 -9.15 -4.37
CA ASP A 73 -1.65 -10.31 -4.38
C ASP A 73 -0.89 -11.55 -3.92
N VAL A 74 -1.33 -12.17 -2.82
CA VAL A 74 -0.65 -13.30 -2.15
C VAL A 74 -1.50 -14.55 -2.07
#